data_AF-A0A348XJP7-F1
#
_entry.id   AF-A0A348XJP7-F1
#
_cell.length_a   1.000
_cell.length_b   1.000
_cell.length_c   1.000
_cell.angle_alpha   90.00
_cell.angle_beta   90.00
_cell.angle_gamma   90.00
#
_symmetry.space_group_name_H-M   'P 1'
#
loop_
_entity.id
_entity.type
_entity.pdbx_description
1 polymer ?
#
loop_
_entity_poly.entity_id
_entity_poly.type
_entity_poly.pdbx_seq_one_letter_code
_entity_poly.pdbx_strand_id
1 'polypeptide(L)'
;ELSEVYGDDRANGAELRAIGTGRTRRFDADIVAAGDGFAPQLELARLLGVPIITDPALGHIRPERTIDGRTPIVGVWIAGDAGGLGGAEIALCQGELSAAGALDYIGRTDPGDLSKPRQNLERANRFQSALWDLYRAPERMTPTGATILCRCEYVSATTACQAIAEGAHDPAVLKRLTRIGMGRCQGRYCLPQALRLLDEAGYATSPEALFAPQIPARPVSIGALSAEKPEWGGHSESAPAMRPGRQLDRPLALKSADLVVIGAGVTGISAALFAARAGASVICLDRGQVNGEASGGNAGSLHLQLLSWDFGNKAVGDGSLQLRTLPLQQESIALWQGLEKELGANFEMAITGGLMVAENSKQISFLEAKVAAEARVGIQTQVIGADDIRKIIPAISDAIIAAAWCPGEGKINPLAATPPLAQAARAAGAVIEEFAPVSGIVREGQDYIVDTPRGQVSAQRIMIAAGGWSFQIAQMLGASLPIRGAPLQMIVTAPAPPLVPCLLAHADRHLTMKQNASGSLIIGGAWPAATGTSGQSEILPESLEGNLWVAAHTVPQVASLQVIRSWAAMNIDIDGAPLIGPLPGFDGITVAATANGYTLGPLMGREAAAAALSGRLRQDLEAFSMTRFT
;
A
#
# COMPACT_ATOMS: atom_id res chain seq x y z
N GLU A 1 -33.13 -24.30 -10.97
CA GLU A 1 -32.01 -23.38 -11.21
C GLU A 1 -32.47 -22.21 -12.07
N LEU A 2 -31.77 -21.09 -12.02
CA LEU A 2 -32.01 -19.94 -12.90
C LEU A 2 -31.46 -20.25 -14.29
N SER A 3 -32.31 -20.28 -15.32
CA SER A 3 -31.90 -20.52 -16.71
C SER A 3 -31.69 -19.23 -17.49
N GLU A 4 -32.52 -18.21 -17.25
CA GLU A 4 -32.47 -16.95 -17.99
C GLU A 4 -32.96 -15.79 -17.11
N VAL A 5 -32.39 -14.60 -17.32
CA VAL A 5 -32.89 -13.34 -16.75
C VAL A 5 -33.28 -12.46 -17.92
N TYR A 6 -34.50 -11.93 -17.89
CA TYR A 6 -35.05 -11.09 -18.94
C TYR A 6 -34.90 -9.61 -18.62
N GLY A 7 -34.63 -8.81 -19.64
CA GLY A 7 -34.51 -7.36 -19.56
C GLY A 7 -33.21 -6.84 -20.19
N ASP A 8 -33.19 -5.54 -20.48
CA ASP A 8 -32.03 -4.86 -21.07
C ASP A 8 -31.17 -4.23 -19.95
N ASP A 9 -31.59 -3.08 -19.42
CA ASP A 9 -30.89 -2.37 -18.34
C ASP A 9 -31.33 -2.78 -16.92
N ARG A 10 -32.48 -3.46 -16.81
CA ARG A 10 -33.05 -3.94 -15.54
C ARG A 10 -33.75 -5.26 -15.75
N ALA A 11 -33.75 -6.12 -14.73
CA ALA A 11 -34.55 -7.33 -14.75
C ALA A 11 -36.05 -6.97 -14.85
N ASN A 12 -36.78 -7.63 -15.75
CA ASN A 12 -38.24 -7.59 -15.79
C ASN A 12 -38.85 -8.99 -15.63
N GLY A 13 -38.03 -10.03 -15.63
CA GLY A 13 -38.44 -11.41 -15.40
C GLY A 13 -37.27 -12.35 -15.26
N ALA A 14 -37.58 -13.57 -14.85
CA ALA A 14 -36.62 -14.67 -14.82
C ALA A 14 -37.29 -15.97 -15.23
N GLU A 15 -36.49 -16.89 -15.75
CA GLU A 15 -36.88 -18.27 -16.02
C GLU A 15 -36.14 -19.21 -15.06
N LEU A 16 -36.91 -20.08 -14.39
CA LEU A 16 -36.36 -21.18 -13.62
C LEU A 16 -36.56 -22.49 -14.36
N ARG A 17 -35.49 -23.29 -14.45
CA ARG A 17 -35.51 -24.68 -14.93
C ARG A 17 -35.50 -25.65 -13.76
N ALA A 18 -36.42 -26.61 -13.76
CA ALA A 18 -36.46 -27.69 -12.77
C ALA A 18 -35.41 -28.76 -13.14
N ILE A 19 -34.41 -28.96 -12.27
CA ILE A 19 -33.24 -29.83 -12.54
C ILE A 19 -33.65 -31.25 -12.94
N GLY A 20 -34.57 -31.87 -12.19
CA GLY A 20 -34.96 -33.27 -12.44
C GLY A 20 -35.92 -33.50 -13.61
N THR A 21 -36.55 -32.46 -14.16
CA THR A 21 -37.59 -32.62 -15.21
C THR A 21 -37.33 -31.78 -16.46
N GLY A 22 -36.38 -30.84 -16.41
CA GLY A 22 -36.14 -29.86 -17.46
C GLY A 22 -37.25 -28.83 -17.65
N ARG A 23 -38.38 -28.92 -16.94
CA ARG A 23 -39.51 -27.99 -17.07
C ARG A 23 -39.09 -26.58 -16.68
N THR A 24 -39.42 -25.62 -17.52
CA THR A 24 -39.16 -24.20 -17.25
C THR A 24 -40.42 -23.50 -16.73
N ARG A 25 -40.22 -22.48 -15.89
CA ARG A 25 -41.27 -21.59 -15.42
C ARG A 25 -40.75 -20.16 -15.43
N ARG A 26 -41.49 -19.29 -16.11
CA ARG A 26 -41.23 -17.84 -16.15
C ARG A 26 -42.05 -17.12 -15.10
N PHE A 27 -41.50 -16.04 -14.56
CA PHE A 27 -42.21 -15.10 -13.71
C PHE A 27 -41.60 -13.71 -13.83
N ASP A 28 -42.44 -12.70 -13.61
CA ASP A 28 -42.03 -11.30 -13.58
C ASP A 28 -41.20 -11.05 -12.32
N ALA A 29 -40.11 -10.32 -12.47
CA ALA A 29 -39.19 -9.99 -11.38
C ALA A 29 -38.41 -8.71 -11.70
N ASP A 30 -38.48 -7.73 -10.81
CA ASP A 30 -37.70 -6.49 -10.93
C ASP A 30 -36.25 -6.65 -10.44
N ILE A 31 -35.98 -7.68 -9.64
CA ILE A 31 -34.67 -7.97 -9.04
C ILE A 31 -34.44 -9.48 -9.04
N VAL A 32 -33.27 -9.90 -9.53
CA VAL A 32 -32.80 -11.28 -9.45
C VAL A 32 -31.53 -11.34 -8.61
N ALA A 33 -31.59 -12.08 -7.49
CA ALA A 33 -30.43 -12.41 -6.69
C ALA A 33 -30.06 -13.88 -6.90
N ALA A 34 -28.84 -14.13 -7.38
CA ALA A 34 -28.34 -15.48 -7.61
C ALA A 34 -27.01 -15.69 -6.87
N GLY A 35 -26.83 -16.86 -6.25
CA GLY A 35 -25.53 -17.26 -5.71
C GLY A 35 -24.63 -17.78 -6.82
N ASP A 36 -23.34 -17.44 -6.75
CA ASP A 36 -22.30 -17.93 -7.68
C ASP A 36 -21.41 -18.98 -6.99
N GLY A 37 -22.06 -19.88 -6.22
CA GLY A 37 -21.38 -20.88 -5.39
C GLY A 37 -20.88 -20.36 -4.04
N PHE A 38 -20.05 -21.17 -3.41
CA PHE A 38 -19.44 -20.88 -2.11
C PHE A 38 -17.91 -20.85 -2.27
N ALA A 39 -17.25 -20.01 -1.47
CA ALA A 39 -15.80 -19.97 -1.36
C ALA A 39 -15.41 -20.01 0.13
N PRO A 40 -14.38 -20.78 0.51
CA PRO A 40 -13.87 -20.77 1.86
C PRO A 40 -13.28 -19.39 2.21
N GLN A 41 -13.34 -19.05 3.49
CA GLN A 41 -12.71 -17.84 4.02
C GLN A 41 -11.24 -18.13 4.29
N LEU A 42 -10.36 -17.50 3.52
CA LEU A 42 -8.92 -17.78 3.51
C LEU A 42 -8.12 -16.75 4.31
N GLU A 43 -8.74 -15.65 4.73
CA GLU A 43 -8.03 -14.45 5.19
C GLU A 43 -7.18 -14.74 6.43
N LEU A 44 -7.75 -15.41 7.45
CA LEU A 44 -7.02 -15.75 8.68
C LEU A 44 -5.92 -16.78 8.43
N ALA A 45 -6.20 -17.82 7.64
CA ALA A 45 -5.20 -18.84 7.30
C ALA A 45 -4.00 -18.20 6.59
N ARG A 46 -4.26 -17.30 5.62
CA ARG A 46 -3.20 -16.59 4.89
C ARG A 46 -2.45 -15.58 5.76
N LEU A 47 -3.12 -14.89 6.70
CA LEU A 47 -2.44 -14.02 7.67
C LEU A 47 -1.51 -14.81 8.61
N LEU A 48 -1.86 -16.06 8.93
CA LEU A 48 -1.02 -16.97 9.72
C LEU A 48 0.09 -17.64 8.89
N GLY A 49 0.19 -17.34 7.58
CA GLY A 49 1.18 -17.91 6.68
C GLY A 49 0.86 -19.33 6.19
N VAL A 50 -0.36 -19.83 6.41
CA VAL A 50 -0.77 -21.15 5.92
C VAL A 50 -0.80 -21.14 4.39
N PRO A 51 -0.06 -22.04 3.71
CA PRO A 51 -0.11 -22.16 2.25
C PRO A 51 -1.53 -22.43 1.76
N ILE A 52 -1.82 -22.02 0.53
CA ILE A 52 -3.12 -22.24 -0.12
C ILE A 52 -2.91 -23.09 -1.36
N ILE A 53 -3.83 -24.02 -1.59
CA ILE A 53 -3.81 -24.96 -2.70
C ILE A 53 -5.13 -24.92 -3.44
N THR A 54 -5.08 -25.21 -4.74
CA THR A 54 -6.29 -25.46 -5.52
C THR A 54 -6.75 -26.89 -5.27
N ASP A 55 -8.01 -27.05 -4.86
CA ASP A 55 -8.61 -28.36 -4.70
C ASP A 55 -8.71 -29.06 -6.06
N PRO A 56 -8.07 -30.22 -6.26
CA PRO A 56 -8.05 -30.87 -7.56
C PRO A 56 -9.41 -31.44 -7.99
N ALA A 57 -10.33 -31.68 -7.04
CA ALA A 57 -11.67 -32.21 -7.33
C ALA A 57 -12.69 -31.09 -7.57
N LEU A 58 -12.59 -29.99 -6.83
CA LEU A 58 -13.57 -28.90 -6.86
C LEU A 58 -13.08 -27.64 -7.60
N GLY A 59 -11.77 -27.51 -7.86
CA GLY A 59 -11.17 -26.32 -8.47
C GLY A 59 -11.12 -25.09 -7.55
N HIS A 60 -11.58 -25.22 -6.30
CA HIS A 60 -11.64 -24.12 -5.33
C HIS A 60 -10.31 -23.94 -4.60
N ILE A 61 -9.94 -22.70 -4.28
CA ILE A 61 -8.75 -22.42 -3.46
C ILE A 61 -9.08 -22.66 -1.98
N ARG A 62 -8.24 -23.44 -1.28
CA ARG A 62 -8.37 -23.72 0.16
C ARG A 62 -7.00 -23.72 0.85
N PRO A 63 -6.95 -23.54 2.18
CA PRO A 63 -5.72 -23.72 2.95
C PRO A 63 -5.22 -25.17 2.89
N GLU A 64 -3.90 -25.33 2.89
CA GLU A 64 -3.25 -26.62 3.06
C GLU A 64 -3.46 -27.12 4.49
N ARG A 65 -4.05 -28.31 4.62
CA ARG A 65 -4.25 -29.00 5.88
C ARG A 65 -4.40 -30.51 5.68
N THR A 66 -4.11 -31.26 6.72
CA THR A 66 -4.45 -32.68 6.83
C THR A 66 -5.93 -32.88 7.16
N ILE A 67 -6.41 -34.14 7.14
CA ILE A 67 -7.82 -34.48 7.38
C ILE A 67 -8.29 -34.14 8.81
N ASP A 68 -7.38 -34.21 9.79
CA ASP A 68 -7.57 -33.79 11.19
C ASP A 68 -7.36 -32.28 11.39
N GLY A 69 -7.16 -31.53 10.30
CA GLY A 69 -7.12 -30.07 10.29
C GLY A 69 -5.76 -29.46 10.59
N ARG A 70 -4.71 -30.26 10.81
CA ARG A 70 -3.35 -29.75 11.05
C ARG A 70 -2.80 -29.04 9.81
N THR A 71 -2.21 -27.87 10.00
CA THR A 71 -1.57 -27.10 8.91
C THR A 71 -0.05 -27.26 8.92
N PRO A 72 0.67 -26.83 7.86
CA PRO A 72 2.13 -26.72 7.89
C PRO A 72 2.67 -25.74 8.93
N ILE A 73 1.83 -24.82 9.41
CA ILE A 73 2.19 -23.86 10.46
C ILE A 73 2.05 -24.54 11.82
N VAL A 74 3.17 -24.61 12.54
CA VAL A 74 3.24 -25.22 13.86
C VAL A 74 2.27 -24.53 14.81
N GLY A 75 1.47 -25.32 15.53
CA GLY A 75 0.48 -24.79 16.48
C GLY A 75 -0.82 -24.31 15.84
N VAL A 76 -1.03 -24.50 14.54
CA VAL A 76 -2.24 -24.05 13.83
C VAL A 76 -3.03 -25.23 13.24
N TRP A 77 -4.30 -25.30 13.61
CA TRP A 77 -5.31 -26.20 13.05
C TRP A 77 -6.47 -25.43 12.44
N ILE A 78 -7.05 -25.96 11.37
CA ILE A 78 -8.21 -25.41 10.68
C ILE A 78 -9.28 -26.50 10.59
N ALA A 79 -10.43 -26.27 11.22
CA ALA A 79 -11.59 -27.16 11.18
C ALA A 79 -12.75 -26.58 10.36
N GLY A 80 -13.57 -27.44 9.77
CA GLY A 80 -14.76 -27.08 9.01
C GLY A 80 -14.47 -26.32 7.72
N ASP A 81 -15.45 -25.50 7.30
CA ASP A 81 -15.49 -24.83 6.00
C ASP A 81 -14.34 -23.83 5.79
N ALA A 82 -13.70 -23.37 6.86
CA ALA A 82 -12.53 -22.49 6.77
C ALA A 82 -11.35 -23.14 6.03
N GLY A 83 -11.24 -24.48 6.05
CA GLY A 83 -10.18 -25.20 5.34
C GLY A 83 -10.65 -25.94 4.08
N GLY A 84 -11.87 -25.66 3.60
CA GLY A 84 -12.50 -26.33 2.46
C GLY A 84 -13.95 -26.68 2.77
N LEU A 85 -14.82 -26.46 1.78
CA LEU A 85 -16.27 -26.52 1.93
C LEU A 85 -16.76 -27.97 2.10
N GLY A 86 -17.23 -28.29 3.31
CA GLY A 86 -17.68 -29.63 3.70
C GLY A 86 -19.04 -29.67 4.38
N GLY A 87 -19.56 -28.55 4.87
CA GLY A 87 -20.83 -28.49 5.58
C GLY A 87 -20.73 -28.96 7.05
N ALA A 88 -21.88 -28.95 7.73
CA ALA A 88 -21.93 -29.01 9.19
C ALA A 88 -21.42 -30.35 9.78
N GLU A 89 -21.77 -31.50 9.18
CA GLU A 89 -21.34 -32.81 9.70
C GLU A 89 -19.82 -33.00 9.62
N ILE A 90 -19.22 -32.55 8.50
CA ILE A 90 -17.77 -32.55 8.31
C ILE A 90 -17.11 -31.60 9.32
N ALA A 91 -17.66 -30.40 9.50
CA ALA A 91 -17.14 -29.42 10.44
C ALA A 91 -17.14 -29.91 11.89
N LEU A 92 -18.19 -30.63 12.33
CA LEU A 92 -18.24 -31.23 13.66
C LEU A 92 -17.16 -32.29 13.84
N CYS A 93 -17.04 -33.24 12.90
CA CYS A 93 -16.03 -34.29 12.99
C CYS A 93 -14.61 -33.71 12.96
N GLN A 94 -14.35 -32.73 12.10
CA GLN A 94 -13.07 -32.03 12.06
C GLN A 94 -12.80 -31.23 13.32
N GLY A 95 -13.81 -30.63 13.94
CA GLY A 95 -13.67 -29.93 15.22
C GLY A 95 -13.12 -30.84 16.32
N GLU A 96 -13.66 -32.05 16.44
CA GLU A 96 -13.18 -33.05 17.41
C GLU A 96 -11.74 -33.51 17.09
N LEU A 97 -11.46 -33.82 15.82
CA LEU A 97 -10.13 -34.27 15.40
C LEU A 97 -9.06 -33.18 15.56
N SER A 98 -9.37 -31.94 15.20
CA SER A 98 -8.47 -30.79 15.38
C SER A 98 -8.24 -30.48 16.86
N ALA A 99 -9.27 -30.58 17.70
CA ALA A 99 -9.12 -30.42 19.14
C ALA A 99 -8.19 -31.47 19.74
N ALA A 100 -8.33 -32.74 19.33
CA ALA A 100 -7.42 -33.81 19.75
C ALA A 100 -5.96 -33.53 19.34
N GLY A 101 -5.72 -33.09 18.09
CA GLY A 101 -4.39 -32.73 17.63
C GLY A 101 -3.79 -31.53 18.38
N ALA A 102 -4.62 -30.53 18.70
CA ALA A 102 -4.20 -29.37 19.48
C ALA A 102 -3.88 -29.73 20.95
N LEU A 103 -4.66 -30.62 21.57
CA LEU A 103 -4.41 -31.14 22.91
C LEU A 103 -3.09 -31.90 22.99
N ASP A 104 -2.83 -32.78 22.03
CA ASP A 104 -1.56 -33.51 21.94
C ASP A 104 -0.37 -32.55 21.83
N TYR A 105 -0.49 -31.51 20.99
CA TYR A 105 0.54 -30.48 20.82
C TYR A 105 0.88 -29.72 22.12
N ILE A 106 -0.10 -29.44 22.98
CA ILE A 106 0.13 -28.80 24.28
C ILE A 106 0.45 -29.80 25.41
N GLY A 107 0.75 -31.06 25.07
CA GLY A 107 1.12 -32.10 26.03
C GLY A 107 -0.04 -32.62 26.87
N ARG A 108 -1.26 -32.66 26.32
CA ARG A 108 -2.44 -33.30 26.90
C ARG A 108 -2.77 -34.56 26.12
N THR A 109 -2.54 -35.73 26.72
CA THR A 109 -2.38 -37.01 26.01
C THR A 109 -3.61 -37.91 25.99
N ASP A 110 -4.78 -37.48 26.49
CA ASP A 110 -6.01 -38.28 26.40
C ASP A 110 -7.07 -37.60 25.50
N PRO A 111 -7.01 -37.79 24.17
CA PRO A 111 -8.02 -37.27 23.25
C PRO A 111 -9.30 -38.12 23.22
N GLY A 112 -9.40 -39.20 24.00
CA GLY A 112 -10.49 -40.19 23.88
C GLY A 112 -10.43 -41.00 22.58
N ASP A 113 -11.52 -41.74 22.29
CA ASP A 113 -11.64 -42.56 21.07
C ASP A 113 -11.98 -41.71 19.83
N LEU A 114 -10.99 -41.54 18.95
CA LEU A 114 -11.12 -40.80 17.69
C LEU A 114 -11.58 -41.67 16.50
N SER A 115 -11.89 -42.96 16.71
CA SER A 115 -12.34 -43.85 15.63
C SER A 115 -13.69 -43.41 15.05
N LYS A 116 -14.64 -43.04 15.92
CA LYS A 116 -15.99 -42.65 15.55
C LYS A 116 -16.02 -41.32 14.75
N PRO A 117 -15.32 -40.24 15.16
CA PRO A 117 -15.23 -39.02 14.35
C PRO A 117 -14.61 -39.27 12.97
N ARG A 118 -13.59 -40.15 12.86
CA ARG A 118 -12.98 -40.50 11.57
C ARG A 118 -13.98 -41.23 10.65
N GLN A 119 -14.69 -42.22 11.16
CA GLN A 119 -15.70 -42.96 10.39
C GLN A 119 -16.84 -42.05 9.93
N ASN A 120 -17.32 -41.17 10.82
CA ASN A 120 -18.36 -40.20 10.48
C ASN A 120 -17.87 -39.21 9.43
N LEU A 121 -16.63 -38.72 9.54
CA LEU A 121 -16.03 -37.82 8.56
C LEU A 121 -15.94 -38.46 7.16
N GLU A 122 -15.53 -39.72 7.06
CA GLU A 122 -15.51 -40.43 5.78
C GLU A 122 -16.91 -40.55 5.15
N ARG A 123 -17.93 -40.87 5.97
CA ARG A 123 -19.31 -40.95 5.51
C ARG A 123 -19.84 -39.59 5.06
N ALA A 124 -19.60 -38.55 5.84
CA ALA A 124 -20.02 -37.19 5.53
C ALA A 124 -19.33 -36.66 4.25
N ASN A 125 -18.03 -36.94 4.07
CA ASN A 125 -17.31 -36.61 2.83
C ASN A 125 -17.97 -37.23 1.59
N ARG A 126 -18.31 -38.53 1.64
CA ARG A 126 -18.98 -39.20 0.50
C ARG A 126 -20.33 -38.56 0.18
N PHE A 127 -21.13 -38.27 1.20
CA PHE A 127 -22.42 -37.63 1.03
C PHE A 127 -22.27 -36.21 0.44
N GLN A 128 -21.34 -35.44 0.98
CA GLN A 128 -21.11 -34.07 0.58
C GLN A 128 -20.57 -33.96 -0.86
N SER A 129 -19.68 -34.87 -1.29
CA SER A 129 -19.23 -34.93 -2.69
C SER A 129 -20.40 -35.14 -3.65
N ALA A 130 -21.31 -36.07 -3.35
CA ALA A 130 -22.51 -36.29 -4.17
C ALA A 130 -23.43 -35.06 -4.19
N LEU A 131 -23.52 -34.32 -3.07
CA LEU A 131 -24.29 -33.08 -3.01
C LEU A 131 -23.68 -31.97 -3.85
N TRP A 132 -22.34 -31.80 -3.82
CA TRP A 132 -21.64 -30.81 -4.63
C TRP A 132 -21.77 -31.08 -6.13
N ASP A 133 -21.79 -32.36 -6.54
CA ASP A 133 -22.04 -32.71 -7.93
C ASP A 133 -23.49 -32.39 -8.35
N LEU A 134 -24.47 -32.65 -7.49
CA LEU A 134 -25.88 -32.38 -7.77
C LEU A 134 -26.19 -30.87 -7.85
N TYR A 135 -25.54 -30.05 -7.02
CA TYR A 135 -25.75 -28.60 -6.92
C TYR A 135 -24.60 -27.78 -7.51
N ARG A 136 -23.81 -28.39 -8.41
CA ARG A 136 -22.72 -27.70 -9.11
C ARG A 136 -23.26 -26.46 -9.80
N ALA A 137 -22.67 -25.30 -9.49
CA ALA A 137 -23.04 -24.06 -10.16
C ALA A 137 -22.75 -24.19 -11.66
N PRO A 138 -23.67 -23.75 -12.55
CA PRO A 138 -23.40 -23.74 -13.97
C PRO A 138 -22.25 -22.78 -14.27
N GLU A 139 -21.48 -23.10 -15.31
CA GLU A 139 -20.49 -22.17 -15.84
C GLU A 139 -21.21 -20.91 -16.35
N ARG A 140 -20.85 -19.75 -15.82
CA ARG A 140 -21.43 -18.47 -16.19
C ARG A 140 -20.50 -17.72 -17.13
N MET A 141 -21.07 -17.04 -18.12
CA MET A 141 -20.33 -16.14 -18.99
C MET A 141 -19.53 -15.11 -18.18
N THR A 142 -18.36 -14.76 -18.70
CA THR A 142 -17.53 -13.72 -18.09
C THR A 142 -18.21 -12.35 -18.20
N PRO A 143 -18.25 -11.57 -17.11
CA PRO A 143 -18.87 -10.26 -17.14
C PRO A 143 -18.19 -9.33 -18.16
N THR A 144 -18.98 -8.55 -18.90
CA THR A 144 -18.49 -7.59 -19.88
C THR A 144 -19.10 -6.20 -19.67
N GLY A 145 -18.55 -5.20 -20.37
CA GLY A 145 -19.10 -3.85 -20.42
C GLY A 145 -19.22 -3.18 -19.04
N ALA A 146 -20.37 -2.54 -18.82
CA ALA A 146 -20.64 -1.77 -17.60
C ALA A 146 -20.90 -2.63 -16.34
N THR A 147 -20.83 -3.97 -16.44
CA THR A 147 -21.10 -4.86 -15.31
C THR A 147 -20.17 -4.56 -14.14
N ILE A 148 -20.73 -4.27 -12.96
CA ILE A 148 -19.94 -3.96 -11.77
C ILE A 148 -19.37 -5.23 -11.15
N LEU A 149 -18.04 -5.36 -11.20
CA LEU A 149 -17.30 -6.45 -10.56
C LEU A 149 -17.08 -6.18 -9.07
N CYS A 150 -16.70 -4.94 -8.73
CA CYS A 150 -16.42 -4.54 -7.36
C CYS A 150 -17.40 -3.47 -6.90
N ARG A 151 -18.47 -3.89 -6.22
CA ARG A 151 -19.46 -2.96 -5.67
C ARG A 151 -18.86 -1.93 -4.69
N CYS A 152 -17.83 -2.32 -3.94
CA CYS A 152 -17.27 -1.45 -2.91
C CYS A 152 -16.48 -0.27 -3.50
N GLU A 153 -15.87 -0.46 -4.67
CA GLU A 153 -14.99 0.52 -5.32
C GLU A 153 -15.52 0.97 -6.69
N TYR A 154 -16.74 0.53 -7.03
CA TYR A 154 -17.43 0.78 -8.29
C TYR A 154 -16.61 0.43 -9.54
N VAL A 155 -15.88 -0.69 -9.49
CA VAL A 155 -15.07 -1.16 -10.63
C VAL A 155 -15.93 -2.00 -11.57
N SER A 156 -16.03 -1.57 -12.82
CA SER A 156 -16.73 -2.27 -13.91
C SER A 156 -15.83 -3.31 -14.61
N ALA A 157 -16.41 -4.19 -15.41
CA ALA A 157 -15.68 -5.10 -16.28
C ALA A 157 -14.85 -4.33 -17.32
N THR A 158 -15.41 -3.28 -17.94
CA THR A 158 -14.66 -2.39 -18.84
C THR A 158 -13.40 -1.83 -18.18
N THR A 159 -13.50 -1.31 -16.95
CA THR A 159 -12.35 -0.76 -16.22
C THR A 159 -11.30 -1.82 -15.93
N ALA A 160 -11.71 -3.03 -15.55
CA ALA A 160 -10.77 -4.13 -15.30
C ALA A 160 -10.07 -4.60 -16.58
N CYS A 161 -10.82 -4.81 -17.67
CA CYS A 161 -10.27 -5.22 -18.97
C CYS A 161 -9.31 -4.16 -19.54
N GLN A 162 -9.62 -2.88 -19.40
CA GLN A 162 -8.73 -1.80 -19.83
C GLN A 162 -7.40 -1.85 -19.07
N ALA A 163 -7.44 -1.99 -17.73
CA ALA A 163 -6.22 -2.11 -16.93
C ALA A 163 -5.39 -3.35 -17.31
N ILE A 164 -6.03 -4.47 -17.66
CA ILE A 164 -5.35 -5.67 -18.17
C ILE A 164 -4.64 -5.37 -19.49
N ALA A 165 -5.33 -4.73 -20.44
CA ALA A 165 -4.76 -4.33 -21.73
C ALA A 165 -3.58 -3.35 -21.58
N GLU A 166 -3.61 -2.50 -20.54
CA GLU A 166 -2.55 -1.54 -20.20
C GLU A 166 -1.39 -2.13 -19.39
N GLY A 167 -1.42 -3.44 -19.08
CA GLY A 167 -0.30 -4.15 -18.45
C GLY A 167 -0.58 -4.79 -17.09
N ALA A 168 -1.85 -4.87 -16.64
CA ALA A 168 -2.19 -5.62 -15.44
C ALA A 168 -2.17 -7.13 -15.70
N HIS A 169 -1.03 -7.77 -15.41
CA HIS A 169 -0.80 -9.19 -15.67
C HIS A 169 -1.05 -10.09 -14.45
N ASP A 170 -1.42 -9.52 -13.30
CA ASP A 170 -1.74 -10.26 -12.09
C ASP A 170 -2.78 -9.51 -11.22
N PRO A 171 -3.43 -10.19 -10.27
CA PRO A 171 -4.45 -9.56 -9.42
C PRO A 171 -3.92 -8.41 -8.57
N ALA A 172 -2.65 -8.41 -8.15
CA ALA A 172 -2.08 -7.35 -7.34
C ALA A 172 -1.91 -6.05 -8.16
N VAL A 173 -1.45 -6.16 -9.41
CA VAL A 173 -1.37 -5.02 -10.35
C VAL A 173 -2.78 -4.53 -10.67
N LEU A 174 -3.71 -5.42 -11.00
CA LEU A 174 -5.09 -5.06 -11.31
C LEU A 174 -5.74 -4.32 -10.14
N LYS A 175 -5.53 -4.81 -8.91
CA LYS A 175 -5.96 -4.16 -7.66
C LYS A 175 -5.40 -2.76 -7.51
N ARG A 176 -4.09 -2.54 -7.75
CA ARG A 176 -3.49 -1.21 -7.61
C ARG A 176 -4.00 -0.21 -8.64
N LEU A 177 -4.17 -0.64 -9.89
CA LEU A 177 -4.60 0.24 -10.98
C LEU A 177 -6.10 0.58 -10.91
N THR A 178 -6.95 -0.34 -10.44
CA THR A 178 -8.41 -0.16 -10.48
C THR A 178 -9.07 -0.03 -9.12
N ARG A 179 -8.33 -0.33 -8.03
CA ARG A 179 -8.83 -0.50 -6.66
C ARG A 179 -9.70 -1.75 -6.46
N ILE A 180 -9.83 -2.64 -7.44
CA ILE A 180 -10.60 -3.89 -7.28
C ILE A 180 -10.14 -4.65 -6.02
N GLY A 181 -11.08 -4.98 -5.14
CA GLY A 181 -10.80 -5.68 -3.88
C GLY A 181 -10.19 -4.83 -2.76
N MET A 182 -10.17 -3.50 -2.89
CA MET A 182 -9.75 -2.59 -1.80
C MET A 182 -10.86 -2.22 -0.81
N GLY A 183 -12.12 -2.46 -1.16
CA GLY A 183 -13.25 -2.06 -0.32
C GLY A 183 -13.58 -3.01 0.84
N ARG A 184 -14.73 -2.79 1.50
CA ARG A 184 -15.14 -3.44 2.76
C ARG A 184 -15.08 -4.97 2.77
N CYS A 185 -15.31 -5.62 1.64
CA CYS A 185 -15.25 -7.08 1.52
C CYS A 185 -13.84 -7.65 1.31
N GLN A 186 -12.83 -6.78 1.18
CA GLN A 186 -11.43 -7.12 0.90
C GLN A 186 -11.23 -8.07 -0.30
N GLY A 187 -12.10 -7.91 -1.31
CA GLY A 187 -12.03 -8.67 -2.54
C GLY A 187 -12.76 -10.00 -2.57
N ARG A 188 -13.46 -10.38 -1.49
CA ARG A 188 -14.21 -11.65 -1.43
C ARG A 188 -15.13 -11.90 -2.62
N TYR A 189 -15.79 -10.87 -3.12
CA TYR A 189 -16.77 -11.01 -4.21
C TYR A 189 -16.16 -10.81 -5.60
N CYS A 190 -15.19 -9.90 -5.73
CA CYS A 190 -14.65 -9.50 -7.03
C CYS A 190 -13.43 -10.31 -7.45
N LEU A 191 -12.74 -10.98 -6.51
CA LEU A 191 -11.53 -11.76 -6.79
C LEU A 191 -11.78 -12.91 -7.79
N PRO A 192 -12.84 -13.75 -7.68
CA PRO A 192 -13.08 -14.81 -8.66
C PRO A 192 -13.25 -14.27 -10.09
N GLN A 193 -13.94 -13.14 -10.23
CA GLN A 193 -14.17 -12.50 -11.54
C GLN A 193 -12.89 -11.85 -12.07
N ALA A 194 -12.08 -11.26 -11.20
CA ALA A 194 -10.77 -10.71 -11.57
C ALA A 194 -9.81 -11.80 -12.07
N LEU A 195 -9.79 -12.96 -11.41
CA LEU A 195 -8.99 -14.11 -11.84
C LEU A 195 -9.46 -14.63 -13.20
N ARG A 196 -10.78 -14.75 -13.41
CA ARG A 196 -11.35 -15.17 -14.69
C ARG A 196 -10.96 -14.25 -15.84
N LEU A 197 -11.03 -12.92 -15.65
CA LEU A 197 -10.62 -11.95 -16.67
C LEU A 197 -9.13 -12.03 -17.00
N LEU A 198 -8.28 -12.28 -16.00
CA LEU A 198 -6.83 -12.45 -16.21
C LEU A 198 -6.53 -13.76 -16.96
N ASP A 199 -7.21 -14.84 -16.61
CA ASP A 199 -7.10 -16.14 -17.27
C ASP A 199 -7.53 -16.07 -18.75
N GLU A 200 -8.67 -15.44 -19.04
CA GLU A 200 -9.12 -15.19 -20.43
C GLU A 200 -8.14 -14.32 -21.23
N ALA A 201 -7.43 -13.40 -20.57
CA ALA A 201 -6.37 -12.61 -21.19
C ALA A 201 -5.04 -13.37 -21.35
N GLY A 202 -5.00 -14.66 -20.97
CA GLY A 202 -3.83 -15.54 -21.12
C GLY A 202 -2.81 -15.42 -19.99
N TYR A 203 -3.16 -14.80 -18.86
CA TYR A 203 -2.28 -14.70 -17.69
C TYR A 203 -2.54 -15.84 -16.72
N ALA A 204 -1.52 -16.66 -16.48
CA ALA A 204 -1.60 -17.72 -15.50
C ALA A 204 -1.80 -17.14 -14.09
N THR A 205 -2.95 -17.41 -13.48
CA THR A 205 -3.21 -17.05 -12.08
C THR A 205 -2.79 -18.21 -11.18
N SER A 206 -1.80 -17.99 -10.31
CA SER A 206 -1.48 -18.97 -9.27
C SER A 206 -2.20 -18.64 -7.96
N PRO A 207 -2.47 -19.62 -7.08
CA PRO A 207 -3.04 -19.37 -5.75
C PRO A 207 -2.25 -18.32 -4.95
N GLU A 208 -0.95 -18.21 -5.16
CA GLU A 208 -0.09 -17.21 -4.51
C GLU A 208 -0.37 -15.78 -5.00
N ALA A 209 -0.99 -15.62 -6.17
CA ALA A 209 -1.30 -14.33 -6.79
C ALA A 209 -2.60 -13.68 -6.27
N LEU A 210 -3.31 -14.30 -5.32
CA LEU A 210 -4.51 -13.72 -4.70
C LEU A 210 -4.20 -12.38 -4.01
N PHE A 211 -5.20 -11.48 -3.92
CA PHE A 211 -5.07 -10.24 -3.16
C PHE A 211 -4.49 -10.48 -1.77
N ALA A 212 -3.46 -9.73 -1.38
CA ALA A 212 -2.86 -9.86 -0.05
C ALA A 212 -3.94 -9.72 1.04
N PRO A 213 -3.98 -10.61 2.05
CA PRO A 213 -4.92 -10.47 3.16
C PRO A 213 -4.58 -9.19 3.94
N GLN A 214 -5.60 -8.54 4.51
CA GLN A 214 -5.42 -7.29 5.25
C GLN A 214 -5.74 -7.49 6.72
N ILE A 215 -5.13 -6.66 7.56
CA ILE A 215 -5.50 -6.53 8.97
C ILE A 215 -6.33 -5.25 9.10
N PRO A 216 -7.45 -5.23 9.84
CA PRO A 216 -8.09 -6.40 10.44
C PRO A 216 -8.68 -7.34 9.38
N ALA A 217 -8.70 -8.65 9.68
CA ALA A 217 -9.23 -9.67 8.76
C ALA A 217 -10.71 -9.43 8.39
N ARG A 218 -11.43 -8.72 9.26
CA ARG A 218 -12.77 -8.19 9.03
C ARG A 218 -12.82 -6.73 9.46
N PRO A 219 -13.67 -5.91 8.85
CA PRO A 219 -13.84 -4.55 9.30
C PRO A 219 -14.26 -4.49 10.78
N VAL A 220 -13.57 -3.69 11.56
CA VAL A 220 -13.83 -3.43 12.99
C VAL A 220 -13.94 -1.94 13.20
N SER A 221 -14.81 -1.47 14.11
CA SER A 221 -14.91 -0.03 14.40
C SER A 221 -13.63 0.51 15.03
N ILE A 222 -13.29 1.76 14.70
CA ILE A 222 -12.18 2.49 15.33
C ILE A 222 -12.29 2.44 16.85
N GLY A 223 -13.47 2.73 17.40
CA GLY A 223 -13.70 2.76 18.85
C GLY A 223 -13.53 1.41 19.55
N ALA A 224 -13.65 0.29 18.84
CA ALA A 224 -13.42 -1.04 19.42
C ALA A 224 -11.93 -1.42 19.48
N LEU A 225 -11.09 -0.77 18.67
CA LEU A 225 -9.65 -0.97 18.65
C LEU A 225 -8.89 0.14 19.36
N SER A 226 -9.49 1.32 19.56
CA SER A 226 -8.79 2.47 20.11
C SER A 226 -8.40 2.27 21.57
N ALA A 227 -7.11 2.41 21.86
CA ALA A 227 -6.57 2.47 23.21
C ALA A 227 -5.46 3.52 23.28
N GLU A 228 -5.48 4.36 24.30
CA GLU A 228 -4.45 5.40 24.47
C GLU A 228 -3.08 4.73 24.68
N LYS A 229 -2.06 5.27 24.01
CA LYS A 229 -0.66 4.86 24.18
C LYS A 229 0.20 6.09 24.50
N PRO A 230 1.35 5.89 25.18
CA PRO A 230 2.35 6.95 25.33
C PRO A 230 2.85 7.45 23.97
N GLU A 231 3.18 8.74 23.88
CA GLU A 231 3.94 9.26 22.75
C GLU A 231 5.40 8.77 22.79
N TRP A 232 6.00 8.61 21.62
CA TRP A 232 7.41 8.31 21.43
C TRP A 232 8.09 9.45 20.66
N GLY A 233 9.41 9.38 20.50
CA GLY A 233 10.18 10.30 19.65
C GLY A 233 11.14 9.53 18.75
N GLY A 234 11.53 10.15 17.64
CA GLY A 234 12.42 9.54 16.64
C GLY A 234 11.77 8.39 15.86
N HIS A 235 12.61 7.62 15.17
CA HIS A 235 12.21 6.47 14.38
C HIS A 235 12.77 5.17 14.96
N SER A 236 12.01 4.07 14.82
CA SER A 236 12.55 2.72 15.02
C SER A 236 13.39 2.34 13.81
N GLU A 237 14.65 2.73 13.83
CA GLU A 237 15.62 2.43 12.78
C GLU A 237 15.73 0.92 12.54
N SER A 238 15.82 0.55 11.27
CA SER A 238 16.09 -0.81 10.83
C SER A 238 17.08 -0.80 9.67
N ALA A 239 17.88 -1.86 9.59
CA ALA A 239 18.65 -2.20 8.41
C ALA A 239 17.89 -3.30 7.66
N PRO A 240 16.88 -2.96 6.84
CA PRO A 240 16.03 -3.96 6.23
C PRO A 240 16.87 -4.87 5.33
N ALA A 241 16.70 -6.18 5.50
CA ALA A 241 17.26 -7.15 4.56
C ALA A 241 16.74 -6.88 3.14
N MET A 242 17.53 -7.29 2.15
CA MET A 242 17.05 -7.33 0.78
C MET A 242 16.04 -8.49 0.66
N ARG A 243 14.77 -8.16 0.46
CA ARG A 243 13.72 -9.19 0.35
C ARG A 243 13.93 -10.02 -0.93
N PRO A 244 13.78 -11.35 -0.88
CA PRO A 244 13.68 -12.16 -2.09
C PRO A 244 12.47 -11.68 -2.90
N GLY A 245 12.70 -11.19 -4.11
CA GLY A 245 11.65 -10.79 -5.05
C GLY A 245 11.25 -11.94 -5.97
N ARG A 246 10.13 -11.77 -6.70
CA ARG A 246 9.85 -12.59 -7.88
C ARG A 246 11.03 -12.43 -8.84
N GLN A 247 11.61 -13.55 -9.27
CA GLN A 247 12.64 -13.53 -10.31
C GLN A 247 11.98 -13.60 -11.68
N LEU A 248 12.48 -12.79 -12.62
CA LEU A 248 12.07 -12.87 -14.03
C LEU A 248 13.19 -13.50 -14.85
N ASP A 249 12.87 -14.57 -15.58
CA ASP A 249 13.80 -15.31 -16.44
C ASP A 249 13.94 -14.66 -17.84
N ARG A 250 14.10 -13.34 -17.88
CA ARG A 250 14.37 -12.58 -19.10
C ARG A 250 15.55 -11.62 -18.91
N PRO A 251 16.41 -11.42 -19.93
CA PRO A 251 17.54 -10.51 -19.82
C PRO A 251 17.09 -9.06 -19.63
N LEU A 252 18.01 -8.18 -19.22
CA LEU A 252 17.81 -6.72 -19.29
C LEU A 252 17.68 -6.27 -20.75
N ALA A 253 16.82 -5.28 -21.00
CA ALA A 253 16.58 -4.75 -22.34
C ALA A 253 17.75 -3.90 -22.86
N LEU A 254 18.51 -3.27 -21.98
CA LEU A 254 19.73 -2.50 -22.30
C LEU A 254 20.94 -3.07 -21.55
N LYS A 255 22.10 -2.97 -22.18
CA LYS A 255 23.41 -3.34 -21.60
C LYS A 255 24.28 -2.15 -21.25
N SER A 256 23.90 -0.95 -21.68
CA SER A 256 24.55 0.30 -21.30
C SER A 256 23.58 1.47 -21.33
N ALA A 257 23.89 2.52 -20.56
CA ALA A 257 23.13 3.78 -20.51
C ALA A 257 24.04 4.93 -20.05
N ASP A 258 23.65 6.17 -20.33
CA ASP A 258 24.32 7.37 -19.81
C ASP A 258 24.13 7.53 -18.30
N LEU A 259 22.98 7.04 -17.79
CA LEU A 259 22.59 7.06 -16.39
C LEU A 259 21.85 5.77 -15.99
N VAL A 260 22.35 5.09 -14.96
CA VAL A 260 21.61 4.05 -14.22
C VAL A 260 20.94 4.70 -13.00
N VAL A 261 19.62 4.57 -12.87
CA VAL A 261 18.88 4.96 -11.67
C VAL A 261 18.52 3.71 -10.87
N ILE A 262 18.94 3.64 -9.61
CA ILE A 262 18.65 2.49 -8.73
C ILE A 262 17.50 2.87 -7.79
N GLY A 263 16.34 2.25 -8.02
CA GLY A 263 15.09 2.45 -7.29
C GLY A 263 14.00 3.13 -8.13
N ALA A 264 12.85 2.48 -8.27
CA ALA A 264 11.66 2.94 -8.99
C ALA A 264 10.54 3.43 -8.04
N GLY A 265 10.94 4.06 -6.93
CA GLY A 265 10.06 4.95 -6.16
C GLY A 265 9.84 6.28 -6.88
N VAL A 266 9.04 7.16 -6.28
CA VAL A 266 8.68 8.46 -6.87
C VAL A 266 9.89 9.31 -7.26
N THR A 267 10.94 9.34 -6.44
CA THR A 267 12.18 10.08 -6.71
C THR A 267 12.92 9.51 -7.92
N GLY A 268 13.11 8.20 -7.98
CA GLY A 268 13.83 7.56 -9.08
C GLY A 268 13.05 7.55 -10.40
N ILE A 269 11.73 7.37 -10.37
CA ILE A 269 10.87 7.53 -11.55
C ILE A 269 10.91 8.96 -12.08
N SER A 270 10.85 9.95 -11.19
CA SER A 270 10.97 11.35 -11.59
C SER A 270 12.34 11.64 -12.19
N ALA A 271 13.41 11.12 -11.59
CA ALA A 271 14.75 11.23 -12.16
C ALA A 271 14.85 10.61 -13.55
N ALA A 272 14.30 9.40 -13.74
CA ALA A 272 14.29 8.74 -15.03
C ALA A 272 13.52 9.54 -16.09
N LEU A 273 12.36 10.10 -15.73
CA LEU A 273 11.56 10.98 -16.60
C LEU A 273 12.35 12.22 -17.04
N PHE A 274 12.91 12.97 -16.09
CA PHE A 274 13.57 14.24 -16.40
C PHE A 274 14.93 14.03 -17.09
N ALA A 275 15.68 12.98 -16.74
CA ALA A 275 16.92 12.62 -17.43
C ALA A 275 16.65 12.20 -18.89
N ALA A 276 15.63 11.38 -19.13
CA ALA A 276 15.26 10.97 -20.49
C ALA A 276 14.77 12.17 -21.33
N ARG A 277 13.98 13.08 -20.73
CA ARG A 277 13.58 14.36 -21.38
C ARG A 277 14.77 15.26 -21.70
N ALA A 278 15.84 15.19 -20.93
CA ALA A 278 17.10 15.89 -21.21
C ALA A 278 17.95 15.21 -22.31
N GLY A 279 17.48 14.09 -22.88
CA GLY A 279 18.13 13.37 -23.98
C GLY A 279 19.15 12.31 -23.54
N ALA A 280 19.25 12.01 -22.24
CA ALA A 280 20.10 10.93 -21.76
C ALA A 280 19.45 9.56 -22.03
N SER A 281 20.25 8.56 -22.38
CA SER A 281 19.83 7.17 -22.31
C SER A 281 19.78 6.73 -20.84
N VAL A 282 18.62 6.24 -20.39
CA VAL A 282 18.37 5.94 -18.97
C VAL A 282 17.86 4.52 -18.79
N ILE A 283 18.45 3.82 -17.83
CA ILE A 283 17.89 2.58 -17.29
C ILE A 283 17.57 2.77 -15.80
N CYS A 284 16.34 2.48 -15.40
CA CYS A 284 15.91 2.46 -14.00
C CYS A 284 15.74 1.01 -13.55
N LEU A 285 16.50 0.59 -12.53
CA LEU A 285 16.48 -0.76 -11.98
C LEU A 285 15.75 -0.77 -10.63
N ASP A 286 14.77 -1.66 -10.45
CA ASP A 286 14.13 -1.88 -9.15
C ASP A 286 14.03 -3.37 -8.81
N ARG A 287 14.19 -3.69 -7.53
CA ARG A 287 14.10 -5.07 -7.02
C ARG A 287 12.69 -5.65 -7.08
N GLY A 288 11.66 -4.80 -7.15
CA GLY A 288 10.26 -5.16 -7.20
C GLY A 288 9.55 -4.39 -8.31
N GLN A 289 8.30 -4.03 -8.03
CA GLN A 289 7.47 -3.26 -8.93
C GLN A 289 7.65 -1.77 -8.71
N VAL A 290 7.41 -0.99 -9.76
CA VAL A 290 7.33 0.47 -9.66
C VAL A 290 6.39 0.87 -8.52
N ASN A 291 6.78 1.86 -7.73
CA ASN A 291 5.97 2.36 -6.61
C ASN A 291 5.70 1.29 -5.53
N GLY A 292 6.51 0.22 -5.41
CA GLY A 292 6.19 -0.95 -4.57
C GLY A 292 6.46 -0.81 -3.06
N GLU A 293 7.27 0.16 -2.63
CA GLU A 293 7.68 0.31 -1.22
C GLU A 293 7.16 1.64 -0.64
N ALA A 294 8.03 2.50 -0.08
CA ALA A 294 7.68 3.78 0.54
C ALA A 294 6.69 4.60 -0.31
N SER A 295 6.96 4.71 -1.61
CA SER A 295 6.16 5.55 -2.51
C SER A 295 4.74 5.02 -2.75
N GLY A 296 4.49 3.71 -2.85
CA GLY A 296 3.10 3.21 -2.97
C GLY A 296 2.42 3.00 -1.63
N GLY A 297 3.21 2.82 -0.56
CA GLY A 297 2.71 2.66 0.79
C GLY A 297 2.39 3.97 1.50
N ASN A 298 2.89 5.11 1.05
CA ASN A 298 2.68 6.36 1.78
C ASN A 298 1.20 6.80 1.82
N ALA A 299 0.87 7.64 2.82
CA ALA A 299 -0.49 8.10 3.01
C ALA A 299 -0.94 9.13 1.96
N GLY A 300 -0.04 9.81 1.25
CA GLY A 300 -0.35 10.81 0.22
C GLY A 300 -0.57 12.22 0.76
N SER A 301 0.14 12.63 1.80
CA SER A 301 0.08 14.00 2.33
C SER A 301 0.98 14.94 1.51
N LEU A 302 0.47 16.12 1.17
CA LEU A 302 1.25 17.21 0.59
C LEU A 302 1.46 18.27 1.67
N HIS A 303 2.65 18.26 2.26
CA HIS A 303 3.00 19.11 3.38
C HIS A 303 3.63 20.42 2.91
N LEU A 304 3.18 21.53 3.51
CA LEU A 304 3.68 22.89 3.29
C LEU A 304 3.77 23.65 4.62
N GLN A 305 3.81 22.94 5.73
CA GLN A 305 4.13 23.50 7.03
C GLN A 305 5.08 22.52 7.75
N LEU A 306 5.84 23.00 8.72
CA LEU A 306 6.68 22.12 9.53
C LEU A 306 5.81 21.12 10.26
N LEU A 307 6.22 19.85 10.24
CA LEU A 307 5.60 18.85 11.10
C LEU A 307 5.98 19.11 12.56
N SER A 308 5.18 18.60 13.49
CA SER A 308 5.41 18.78 14.93
C SER A 308 6.78 18.28 15.39
N TRP A 309 7.33 17.28 14.70
CA TRP A 309 8.61 16.65 15.00
C TRP A 309 9.78 17.24 14.19
N ASP A 310 9.52 18.22 13.33
CA ASP A 310 10.54 18.93 12.55
C ASP A 310 10.88 20.30 13.17
N PHE A 311 10.34 20.62 14.36
CA PHE A 311 10.49 21.95 14.98
C PHE A 311 10.69 21.92 16.50
N GLY A 312 11.42 22.91 17.01
CA GLY A 312 11.66 23.12 18.43
C GLY A 312 12.41 21.95 19.08
N ASN A 313 12.11 21.67 20.35
CA ASN A 313 12.80 20.62 21.12
C ASN A 313 12.55 19.19 20.62
N LYS A 314 11.66 19.02 19.63
CA LYS A 314 11.33 17.73 19.02
C LYS A 314 12.11 17.45 17.74
N ALA A 315 12.69 18.49 17.13
CA ALA A 315 13.46 18.38 15.90
C ALA A 315 14.78 17.63 16.12
N VAL A 316 15.26 16.98 15.07
CA VAL A 316 16.68 16.64 14.98
C VAL A 316 17.44 17.94 14.72
N GLY A 317 18.24 18.37 15.70
CA GLY A 317 18.90 19.68 15.68
C GLY A 317 17.98 20.81 16.14
N ASP A 318 18.08 21.97 15.51
CA ASP A 318 17.31 23.18 15.87
C ASP A 318 16.10 23.45 14.94
N GLY A 319 15.82 22.54 13.99
CA GLY A 319 14.74 22.69 13.01
C GLY A 319 15.10 23.59 11.81
N SER A 320 16.28 24.20 11.78
CA SER A 320 16.66 25.16 10.74
C SER A 320 16.78 24.52 9.35
N LEU A 321 17.30 23.29 9.29
CA LEU A 321 17.45 22.54 8.05
C LEU A 321 16.09 22.13 7.48
N GLN A 322 15.18 21.68 8.34
CA GLN A 322 13.82 21.28 7.98
C GLN A 322 13.01 22.51 7.51
N LEU A 323 13.19 23.67 8.16
CA LEU A 323 12.58 24.93 7.74
C LEU A 323 12.98 25.32 6.31
N ARG A 324 14.21 25.05 5.90
CA ARG A 324 14.68 25.29 4.52
C ARG A 324 14.05 24.36 3.48
N THR A 325 13.35 23.31 3.89
CA THR A 325 12.63 22.43 2.96
C THR A 325 11.30 23.02 2.49
N LEU A 326 10.69 23.94 3.22
CA LEU A 326 9.33 24.40 2.90
C LEU A 326 9.23 25.13 1.54
N PRO A 327 10.16 26.02 1.14
CA PRO A 327 10.13 26.60 -0.21
C PRO A 327 10.25 25.53 -1.31
N LEU A 328 11.04 24.48 -1.05
CA LEU A 328 11.18 23.34 -1.96
C LEU A 328 9.90 22.52 -2.02
N GLN A 329 9.20 22.34 -0.89
CA GLN A 329 7.89 21.70 -0.86
C GLN A 329 6.87 22.50 -1.67
N GLN A 330 6.86 23.83 -1.55
CA GLN A 330 6.01 24.70 -2.36
C GLN A 330 6.28 24.51 -3.86
N GLU A 331 7.55 24.51 -4.25
CA GLU A 331 7.98 24.27 -5.63
C GLU A 331 7.55 22.88 -6.12
N SER A 332 7.72 21.85 -5.29
CA SER A 332 7.38 20.47 -5.63
C SER A 332 5.86 20.25 -5.72
N ILE A 333 5.06 20.92 -4.88
CA ILE A 333 3.59 20.91 -4.99
C ILE A 333 3.16 21.53 -6.32
N ALA A 334 3.75 22.65 -6.71
CA ALA A 334 3.48 23.26 -8.02
C ALA A 334 3.92 22.35 -9.17
N LEU A 335 5.04 21.63 -9.01
CA LEU A 335 5.51 20.64 -9.99
C LEU A 335 4.54 19.47 -10.11
N TRP A 336 3.99 18.95 -9.01
CA TRP A 336 2.94 17.93 -9.03
C TRP A 336 1.71 18.38 -9.82
N GLN A 337 1.20 19.59 -9.57
CA GLN A 337 0.07 20.16 -10.32
C GLN A 337 0.38 20.32 -11.80
N GLY A 338 1.60 20.76 -12.12
CA GLY A 338 2.08 20.87 -13.49
C GLY A 338 2.10 19.53 -14.20
N LEU A 339 2.65 18.50 -13.55
CA LEU A 339 2.73 17.13 -14.07
C LEU A 339 1.34 16.50 -14.27
N GLU A 340 0.41 16.69 -13.33
CA GLU A 340 -0.97 16.21 -13.45
C GLU A 340 -1.63 16.76 -14.73
N LYS A 341 -1.52 18.08 -14.92
CA LYS A 341 -2.05 18.77 -16.10
C LYS A 341 -1.35 18.37 -17.39
N GLU A 342 -0.02 18.28 -17.37
CA GLU A 342 0.81 17.95 -18.53
C GLU A 342 0.52 16.54 -19.05
N LEU A 343 0.36 15.58 -18.13
CA LEU A 343 0.13 14.18 -18.48
C LEU A 343 -1.35 13.87 -18.76
N GLY A 344 -2.26 14.81 -18.48
CA GLY A 344 -3.71 14.58 -18.62
C GLY A 344 -4.22 13.45 -17.75
N ALA A 345 -3.55 13.18 -16.62
CA ALA A 345 -3.88 12.11 -15.68
C ALA A 345 -4.59 12.69 -14.45
N ASN A 346 -5.39 11.88 -13.77
CA ASN A 346 -6.00 12.25 -12.49
C ASN A 346 -5.17 11.67 -11.33
N PHE A 347 -4.42 12.51 -10.63
CA PHE A 347 -3.62 12.10 -9.48
C PHE A 347 -4.42 12.05 -8.18
N GLU A 348 -5.73 12.37 -8.26
CA GLU A 348 -6.61 12.62 -7.12
C GLU A 348 -6.01 13.65 -6.16
N MET A 349 -5.32 14.64 -6.72
CA MET A 349 -4.66 15.69 -5.98
C MET A 349 -5.66 16.78 -5.58
N ALA A 350 -5.55 17.26 -4.34
CA ALA A 350 -6.39 18.36 -3.85
C ALA A 350 -5.63 19.19 -2.80
N ILE A 351 -5.50 20.49 -3.07
CA ILE A 351 -5.00 21.50 -2.12
C ILE A 351 -6.22 22.00 -1.34
N THR A 352 -6.36 21.52 -0.11
CA THR A 352 -7.55 21.74 0.74
C THR A 352 -7.19 22.44 2.04
N GLY A 353 -5.93 22.89 2.15
CA GLY A 353 -5.30 23.35 3.37
C GLY A 353 -5.02 22.24 4.37
N GLY A 354 -4.42 22.62 5.49
CA GLY A 354 -4.07 21.72 6.56
C GLY A 354 -4.08 22.38 7.93
N LEU A 355 -4.59 21.65 8.91
CA LEU A 355 -4.71 22.05 10.31
C LEU A 355 -3.73 21.24 11.15
N MET A 356 -2.93 21.93 11.96
CA MET A 356 -2.20 21.32 13.08
C MET A 356 -2.84 21.76 14.39
N VAL A 357 -3.59 20.87 15.03
CA VAL A 357 -4.43 21.21 16.19
C VAL A 357 -3.68 21.20 17.53
N ALA A 358 -4.18 21.99 18.47
CA ALA A 358 -3.68 22.15 19.83
C ALA A 358 -4.82 22.12 20.86
N GLU A 359 -4.53 21.55 22.02
CA GLU A 359 -5.44 21.30 23.14
C GLU A 359 -5.14 22.16 24.38
N ASN A 360 -3.96 22.79 24.42
CA ASN A 360 -3.53 23.58 25.58
C ASN A 360 -2.58 24.73 25.20
N SER A 361 -2.34 25.63 26.15
CA SER A 361 -1.52 26.84 25.96
C SER A 361 -0.08 26.56 25.53
N LYS A 362 0.54 25.47 26.01
CA LYS A 362 1.91 25.10 25.60
C LYS A 362 1.96 24.75 24.12
N GLN A 363 0.97 24.00 23.64
CA GLN A 363 0.85 23.65 22.24
C GLN A 363 0.52 24.87 21.38
N ILE A 364 -0.29 25.82 21.88
CA ILE A 364 -0.51 27.12 21.20
C ILE A 364 0.81 27.88 21.03
N SER A 365 1.60 28.05 22.09
CA SER A 365 2.89 28.75 21.99
C SER A 365 3.86 28.06 21.05
N PHE A 366 3.84 26.73 20.98
CA PHE A 366 4.58 25.96 19.98
C PHE A 366 4.14 26.33 18.56
N LEU A 367 2.82 26.35 18.30
CA LEU A 367 2.28 26.71 16.99
C LEU A 367 2.61 28.15 16.60
N GLU A 368 2.54 29.11 17.54
CA GLU A 368 2.91 30.51 17.30
C GLU A 368 4.39 30.65 16.89
N ALA A 369 5.29 29.97 17.61
CA ALA A 369 6.71 29.97 17.28
C ALA A 369 6.99 29.31 15.92
N LYS A 370 6.29 28.22 15.61
CA LYS A 370 6.37 27.51 14.33
C LYS A 370 5.90 28.39 13.18
N VAL A 371 4.75 29.04 13.32
CA VAL A 371 4.18 29.97 12.32
C VAL A 371 5.13 31.15 12.07
N ALA A 372 5.73 31.71 13.13
CA ALA A 372 6.73 32.76 13.00
C ALA A 372 8.03 32.27 12.30
N ALA A 373 8.37 30.98 12.41
CA ALA A 373 9.47 30.38 11.65
C ALA A 373 9.14 30.22 10.18
N GLU A 374 7.96 29.67 9.87
CA GLU A 374 7.44 29.45 8.52
C GLU A 374 7.37 30.77 7.73
N ALA A 375 6.91 31.85 8.36
CA ALA A 375 6.84 33.18 7.75
C ALA A 375 8.21 33.71 7.27
N ARG A 376 9.31 33.35 7.95
CA ARG A 376 10.68 33.78 7.57
C ARG A 376 11.15 33.18 6.26
N VAL A 377 10.58 32.06 5.85
CA VAL A 377 10.87 31.39 4.57
C VAL A 377 9.72 31.55 3.56
N GLY A 378 8.81 32.49 3.81
CA GLY A 378 7.76 32.87 2.87
C GLY A 378 6.50 31.99 2.89
N ILE A 379 6.37 31.10 3.87
CA ILE A 379 5.19 30.23 4.00
C ILE A 379 4.11 30.93 4.83
N GLN A 380 2.89 30.94 4.29
CA GLN A 380 1.75 31.58 4.92
C GLN A 380 0.99 30.59 5.80
N THR A 381 1.27 30.64 7.10
CA THR A 381 0.50 29.93 8.12
C THR A 381 -0.08 30.91 9.14
N GLN A 382 -1.19 30.55 9.77
CA GLN A 382 -1.85 31.39 10.78
C GLN A 382 -2.36 30.52 11.93
N VAL A 383 -2.26 31.01 13.16
CA VAL A 383 -2.92 30.38 14.30
C VAL A 383 -4.38 30.85 14.33
N ILE A 384 -5.32 29.91 14.35
CA ILE A 384 -6.77 30.16 14.41
C ILE A 384 -7.37 29.55 15.68
N GLY A 385 -8.48 30.11 16.14
CA GLY A 385 -9.21 29.64 17.33
C GLY A 385 -10.28 28.59 17.02
N ALA A 386 -10.80 27.96 18.07
CA ALA A 386 -11.81 26.89 17.99
C ALA A 386 -13.01 27.18 17.07
N ASP A 387 -13.53 28.41 17.05
CA ASP A 387 -14.69 28.77 16.23
C ASP A 387 -14.39 28.67 14.73
N ASP A 388 -13.19 29.07 14.30
CA ASP A 388 -12.77 28.94 12.90
C ASP A 388 -12.45 27.48 12.55
N ILE A 389 -11.89 26.71 13.48
CA ILE A 389 -11.66 25.28 13.32
C ILE A 389 -12.99 24.55 13.09
N ARG A 390 -14.03 24.86 13.87
CA ARG A 390 -15.37 24.25 13.73
C ARG A 390 -16.07 24.60 12.41
N LYS A 391 -15.73 25.74 11.79
CA LYS A 391 -16.20 26.07 10.43
C LYS A 391 -15.57 25.16 9.37
N ILE A 392 -14.34 24.70 9.60
CA ILE A 392 -13.60 23.79 8.69
C ILE A 392 -13.96 22.33 8.98
N ILE A 393 -13.88 21.92 10.25
CA ILE A 393 -14.18 20.55 10.72
C ILE A 393 -15.27 20.65 11.81
N PRO A 394 -16.56 20.60 11.44
CA PRO A 394 -17.65 20.67 12.42
C PRO A 394 -17.65 19.53 13.45
N ALA A 395 -17.05 18.39 13.10
CA ALA A 395 -16.96 17.19 13.93
C ALA A 395 -15.73 17.16 14.87
N ILE A 396 -14.92 18.23 14.91
CA ILE A 396 -13.73 18.32 15.76
C ILE A 396 -14.11 18.23 17.25
N SER A 397 -13.23 17.62 18.06
CA SER A 397 -13.41 17.55 19.51
C SER A 397 -13.39 18.92 20.18
N ASP A 398 -14.17 19.08 21.25
CA ASP A 398 -14.14 20.28 22.10
C ASP A 398 -12.82 20.43 22.89
N ALA A 399 -12.00 19.37 22.95
CA ALA A 399 -10.64 19.46 23.48
C ALA A 399 -9.73 20.34 22.61
N ILE A 400 -10.03 20.51 21.32
CA ILE A 400 -9.24 21.31 20.39
C ILE A 400 -9.60 22.79 20.53
N ILE A 401 -8.65 23.59 21.00
CA ILE A 401 -8.87 25.02 21.30
C ILE A 401 -8.24 25.97 20.28
N ALA A 402 -7.24 25.50 19.54
CA ALA A 402 -6.54 26.27 18.51
C ALA A 402 -5.91 25.36 17.46
N ALA A 403 -5.49 25.93 16.32
CA ALA A 403 -4.73 25.22 15.31
C ALA A 403 -3.85 26.17 14.49
N ALA A 404 -2.74 25.68 13.94
CA ALA A 404 -2.07 26.35 12.82
C ALA A 404 -2.74 25.91 11.52
N TRP A 405 -3.14 26.87 10.70
CA TRP A 405 -3.74 26.67 9.40
C TRP A 405 -2.77 27.05 8.28
N CYS A 406 -2.52 26.12 7.37
CA CYS A 406 -1.77 26.34 6.14
C CYS A 406 -2.67 26.08 4.92
N PRO A 407 -3.09 27.09 4.15
CA PRO A 407 -3.99 26.89 3.01
C PRO A 407 -3.34 26.13 1.83
N GLY A 408 -2.00 26.12 1.74
CA GLY A 408 -1.28 25.45 0.65
C GLY A 408 -1.01 23.96 0.88
N GLU A 409 -1.44 23.39 2.01
CA GLU A 409 -1.38 21.95 2.25
C GLU A 409 -2.48 21.18 1.51
N GLY A 410 -2.27 19.88 1.36
CA GLY A 410 -3.26 19.03 0.71
C GLY A 410 -2.91 17.56 0.73
N LYS A 411 -3.40 16.89 -0.30
CA LYS A 411 -3.25 15.45 -0.49
C LYS A 411 -3.13 15.11 -1.96
N ILE A 412 -2.58 13.93 -2.21
CA ILE A 412 -2.43 13.29 -3.51
C ILE A 412 -2.58 11.78 -3.31
N ASN A 413 -3.08 11.04 -4.30
CA ASN A 413 -3.13 9.59 -4.21
C ASN A 413 -1.85 8.98 -4.81
N PRO A 414 -0.98 8.34 -4.01
CA PRO A 414 0.27 7.80 -4.52
C PRO A 414 0.12 6.66 -5.51
N LEU A 415 -0.99 5.92 -5.42
CA LEU A 415 -1.32 4.84 -6.34
C LEU A 415 -1.87 5.37 -7.68
N ALA A 416 -2.33 6.62 -7.73
CA ALA A 416 -2.80 7.27 -8.94
C ALA A 416 -1.73 8.17 -9.59
N ALA A 417 -0.79 8.71 -8.80
CA ALA A 417 0.16 9.71 -9.28
C ALA A 417 1.48 9.12 -9.81
N THR A 418 2.06 8.13 -9.14
CA THR A 418 3.35 7.55 -9.58
C THR A 418 3.25 6.72 -10.88
N PRO A 419 2.20 5.89 -11.12
CA PRO A 419 2.15 5.08 -12.33
C PRO A 419 2.11 5.89 -13.64
N PRO A 420 1.31 6.97 -13.78
CA PRO A 420 1.38 7.83 -14.97
C PRO A 420 2.77 8.49 -15.15
N LEU A 421 3.48 8.84 -14.07
CA LEU A 421 4.86 9.32 -14.18
C LEU A 421 5.81 8.26 -14.75
N ALA A 422 5.65 7.00 -14.35
CA ALA A 422 6.45 5.90 -14.90
C ALA A 422 6.12 5.63 -16.38
N GLN A 423 4.84 5.75 -16.77
CA GLN A 423 4.44 5.70 -18.18
C GLN A 423 5.06 6.86 -18.97
N ALA A 424 5.03 8.08 -18.42
CA ALA A 424 5.67 9.24 -19.04
C ALA A 424 7.19 9.06 -19.18
N ALA A 425 7.85 8.44 -18.19
CA ALA A 425 9.28 8.16 -18.26
C ALA A 425 9.60 7.17 -19.39
N ARG A 426 8.81 6.10 -19.52
CA ARG A 426 8.91 5.15 -20.64
C ARG A 426 8.66 5.83 -21.98
N ALA A 427 7.64 6.69 -22.07
CA ALA A 427 7.34 7.46 -23.29
C ALA A 427 8.45 8.45 -23.66
N ALA A 428 9.18 8.97 -22.67
CA ALA A 428 10.36 9.81 -22.88
C ALA A 428 11.63 9.03 -23.28
N GLY A 429 11.58 7.69 -23.28
CA GLY A 429 12.68 6.81 -23.68
C GLY A 429 13.42 6.11 -22.54
N ALA A 430 13.03 6.30 -21.28
CA ALA A 430 13.63 5.57 -20.17
C ALA A 430 13.21 4.09 -20.19
N VAL A 431 14.17 3.19 -19.94
CA VAL A 431 13.89 1.76 -19.75
C VAL A 431 13.75 1.47 -18.26
N ILE A 432 12.58 1.00 -17.82
CA ILE A 432 12.32 0.66 -16.42
C ILE A 432 12.26 -0.86 -16.27
N GLU A 433 13.23 -1.42 -15.56
CA GLU A 433 13.38 -2.84 -15.29
C GLU A 433 12.93 -3.17 -13.86
N GLU A 434 11.69 -3.65 -13.76
CA GLU A 434 11.13 -4.22 -12.53
C GLU A 434 11.73 -5.62 -12.27
N PHE A 435 11.77 -6.03 -11.01
CA PHE A 435 12.33 -7.32 -10.59
C PHE A 435 13.78 -7.55 -11.05
N ALA A 436 14.57 -6.49 -11.08
CA ALA A 436 16.00 -6.48 -11.39
C ALA A 436 16.79 -5.96 -10.17
N PRO A 437 16.89 -6.74 -9.07
CA PRO A 437 17.65 -6.32 -7.90
C PRO A 437 19.12 -6.15 -8.26
N VAL A 438 19.68 -4.99 -7.90
CA VAL A 438 21.13 -4.75 -8.00
C VAL A 438 21.83 -5.57 -6.92
N SER A 439 22.80 -6.38 -7.32
CA SER A 439 23.56 -7.28 -6.44
C SER A 439 25.03 -6.88 -6.29
N GLY A 440 25.54 -6.00 -7.16
CA GLY A 440 26.92 -5.54 -7.14
C GLY A 440 27.11 -4.28 -7.99
N ILE A 441 28.07 -3.45 -7.60
CA ILE A 441 28.49 -2.27 -8.36
C ILE A 441 30.01 -2.20 -8.28
N VAL A 442 30.68 -2.23 -9.43
CA VAL A 442 32.14 -2.12 -9.51
C VAL A 442 32.52 -1.04 -10.52
N ARG A 443 33.64 -0.35 -10.30
CA ARG A 443 34.17 0.63 -11.26
C ARG A 443 35.19 -0.07 -12.17
N GLU A 444 34.97 -0.02 -13.48
CA GLU A 444 35.88 -0.53 -14.50
C GLU A 444 36.26 0.59 -15.48
N GLY A 445 37.47 1.14 -15.31
CA GLY A 445 37.90 2.31 -16.08
C GLY A 445 37.06 3.55 -15.75
N GLN A 446 36.35 4.08 -16.75
CA GLN A 446 35.47 5.25 -16.60
C GLN A 446 34.03 4.89 -16.27
N ASP A 447 33.65 3.62 -16.45
CA ASP A 447 32.27 3.16 -16.28
C ASP A 447 32.12 2.43 -14.94
N TYR A 448 30.88 2.38 -14.46
CA TYR A 448 30.43 1.46 -13.45
C TYR A 448 29.70 0.29 -14.10
N ILE A 449 30.03 -0.92 -13.67
CA ILE A 449 29.32 -2.15 -14.03
C ILE A 449 28.36 -2.48 -12.89
N VAL A 450 27.07 -2.54 -13.20
CA VAL A 450 26.00 -2.84 -12.25
C VAL A 450 25.49 -4.26 -12.51
N ASP A 451 25.65 -5.14 -11.52
CA ASP A 451 25.25 -6.54 -11.59
C ASP A 451 23.79 -6.74 -11.19
N THR A 452 23.07 -7.56 -11.96
CA THR A 452 21.75 -8.08 -11.61
C THR A 452 21.67 -9.56 -11.99
N PRO A 453 20.72 -10.34 -11.42
CA PRO A 453 20.45 -11.71 -11.86
C PRO A 453 20.03 -11.84 -13.33
N ARG A 454 19.66 -10.72 -13.98
CA ARG A 454 19.18 -10.65 -15.37
C ARG A 454 20.27 -10.17 -16.34
N GLY A 455 21.50 -9.95 -15.85
CA GLY A 455 22.63 -9.45 -16.61
C GLY A 455 23.24 -8.17 -16.05
N GLN A 456 24.30 -7.70 -16.70
CA GLN A 456 25.05 -6.50 -16.32
C GLN A 456 24.64 -5.29 -17.15
N VAL A 457 24.75 -4.10 -16.57
CA VAL A 457 24.63 -2.83 -17.28
C VAL A 457 25.80 -1.91 -16.97
N SER A 458 26.39 -1.30 -18.02
CA SER A 458 27.49 -0.33 -17.91
C SER A 458 26.97 1.11 -17.95
N ALA A 459 27.46 1.99 -17.07
CA ALA A 459 27.17 3.42 -17.15
C ALA A 459 28.26 4.26 -16.48
N GLN A 460 28.54 5.44 -17.03
CA GLN A 460 29.45 6.42 -16.41
C GLN A 460 28.84 7.09 -15.16
N ARG A 461 27.50 7.04 -15.02
CA ARG A 461 26.78 7.69 -13.94
C ARG A 461 25.77 6.75 -13.30
N ILE A 462 25.69 6.80 -11.98
CA ILE A 462 24.67 6.10 -11.20
C ILE A 462 23.98 7.11 -10.27
N MET A 463 22.65 7.05 -10.25
CA MET A 463 21.84 7.74 -9.25
C MET A 463 21.24 6.72 -8.26
N ILE A 464 21.60 6.83 -6.99
CA ILE A 464 21.06 6.03 -5.90
C ILE A 464 19.78 6.70 -5.38
N ALA A 465 18.63 6.10 -5.68
CA ALA A 465 17.29 6.53 -5.25
C ALA A 465 16.52 5.38 -4.56
N ALA A 466 17.24 4.50 -3.86
CA ALA A 466 16.73 3.23 -3.33
C ALA A 466 16.01 3.34 -1.98
N GLY A 467 15.53 4.54 -1.61
CA GLY A 467 14.82 4.79 -0.37
C GLY A 467 15.59 4.29 0.87
N GLY A 468 14.91 3.54 1.75
CA GLY A 468 15.52 2.96 2.96
C GLY A 468 16.60 1.89 2.70
N TRP A 469 16.83 1.49 1.44
CA TRP A 469 17.90 0.58 1.04
C TRP A 469 19.12 1.29 0.44
N SER A 470 19.12 2.63 0.42
CA SER A 470 20.22 3.41 -0.18
C SER A 470 21.56 3.13 0.50
N PHE A 471 21.56 2.86 1.81
CA PHE A 471 22.77 2.45 2.53
C PHE A 471 23.37 1.16 1.98
N GLN A 472 22.57 0.11 1.78
CA GLN A 472 23.01 -1.18 1.26
C GLN A 472 23.55 -1.06 -0.18
N ILE A 473 22.94 -0.20 -1.00
CA ILE A 473 23.45 0.09 -2.36
C ILE A 473 24.81 0.79 -2.30
N ALA A 474 24.96 1.80 -1.42
CA ALA A 474 26.24 2.50 -1.26
C ALA A 474 27.34 1.59 -0.69
N GLN A 475 27.00 0.61 0.15
CA GLN A 475 27.96 -0.38 0.65
C GLN A 475 28.58 -1.23 -0.46
N MET A 476 27.88 -1.46 -1.57
CA MET A 476 28.46 -2.18 -2.73
C MET A 476 29.64 -1.42 -3.35
N LEU A 477 29.64 -0.08 -3.23
CA LEU A 477 30.74 0.80 -3.63
C LEU A 477 31.81 0.98 -2.53
N GLY A 478 31.62 0.40 -1.35
CA GLY A 478 32.44 0.67 -0.18
C GLY A 478 32.18 2.03 0.49
N ALA A 479 31.05 2.68 0.17
CA ALA A 479 30.63 3.95 0.78
C ALA A 479 29.64 3.72 1.93
N SER A 480 29.57 4.69 2.85
CA SER A 480 28.58 4.70 3.94
C SER A 480 27.65 5.89 3.78
N LEU A 481 26.33 5.65 3.89
CA LEU A 481 25.31 6.69 3.86
C LEU A 481 24.58 6.79 5.21
N PRO A 482 24.23 8.01 5.66
CA PRO A 482 23.40 8.23 6.86
C PRO A 482 21.91 8.06 6.53
N ILE A 483 21.56 7.03 5.75
CA ILE A 483 20.18 6.69 5.41
C ILE A 483 19.85 5.36 6.06
N ARG A 484 18.71 5.29 6.75
CA ARG A 484 18.17 4.05 7.34
C ARG A 484 16.72 3.85 6.90
N GLY A 485 16.26 2.61 7.04
CA GLY A 485 14.86 2.28 6.84
C GLY A 485 14.12 2.33 8.18
N ALA A 486 13.01 3.04 8.25
CA ALA A 486 12.17 3.09 9.44
C ALA A 486 10.73 2.73 9.07
N PRO A 487 10.25 1.50 9.26
CA PRO A 487 8.89 1.16 8.85
C PRO A 487 7.85 1.97 9.66
N LEU A 488 6.89 2.56 8.95
CA LEU A 488 5.75 3.27 9.51
C LEU A 488 4.44 2.62 9.06
N GLN A 489 3.37 2.84 9.81
CA GLN A 489 2.07 2.23 9.53
C GLN A 489 0.97 3.25 9.21
N MET A 490 0.03 2.78 8.39
CA MET A 490 -1.11 3.52 7.89
C MET A 490 -2.37 2.69 8.04
N ILE A 491 -3.51 3.37 8.17
CA ILE A 491 -4.83 2.79 8.37
C ILE A 491 -5.78 3.46 7.39
N VAL A 492 -6.74 2.71 6.86
CA VAL A 492 -7.87 3.32 6.13
C VAL A 492 -9.22 2.79 6.61
N THR A 493 -10.21 3.67 6.58
CA THR A 493 -11.59 3.34 6.95
C THR A 493 -12.45 2.99 5.74
N ALA A 494 -13.60 2.38 5.99
CA ALA A 494 -14.71 2.40 5.05
C ALA A 494 -15.09 3.86 4.70
N PRO A 495 -15.64 4.10 3.50
CA PRO A 495 -16.15 5.40 3.11
C PRO A 495 -17.14 5.98 4.13
N ALA A 496 -17.03 7.29 4.35
CA ALA A 496 -17.91 8.09 5.19
C ALA A 496 -18.31 9.38 4.45
N PRO A 497 -19.40 10.04 4.86
CA PRO A 497 -19.66 11.42 4.44
C PRO A 497 -18.49 12.35 4.78
N PRO A 498 -18.38 13.54 4.15
CA PRO A 498 -17.31 14.49 4.45
C PRO A 498 -17.26 14.84 5.94
N LEU A 499 -16.15 14.48 6.59
CA LEU A 499 -15.87 14.70 8.01
C LEU A 499 -14.56 15.47 8.20
N VAL A 500 -13.55 15.18 7.37
CA VAL A 500 -12.20 15.79 7.46
C VAL A 500 -11.83 16.34 6.08
N PRO A 501 -12.29 17.57 5.75
CA PRO A 501 -12.14 18.12 4.40
C PRO A 501 -10.72 18.55 4.04
N CYS A 502 -9.90 18.89 5.03
CA CYS A 502 -8.50 19.29 4.88
C CYS A 502 -7.55 18.20 5.39
N LEU A 503 -6.24 18.43 5.27
CA LEU A 503 -5.26 17.63 6.00
C LEU A 503 -5.35 17.98 7.50
N LEU A 504 -5.39 16.98 8.38
CA LEU A 504 -5.44 17.16 9.83
C LEU A 504 -4.23 16.52 10.49
N ALA A 505 -3.51 17.28 11.29
CA ALA A 505 -2.39 16.85 12.11
C ALA A 505 -2.54 17.40 13.53
N HIS A 506 -1.71 16.94 14.46
CA HIS A 506 -1.73 17.38 15.85
C HIS A 506 -0.36 17.93 16.24
N ALA A 507 -0.32 19.02 17.03
CA ALA A 507 0.91 19.69 17.46
C ALA A 507 1.81 18.85 18.39
N ASP A 508 1.29 17.74 18.93
CA ASP A 508 1.89 17.03 20.05
C ASP A 508 1.77 15.52 19.94
N ARG A 509 0.59 15.05 19.55
CA ARG A 509 0.31 13.64 19.30
C ARG A 509 0.66 13.27 17.86
N HIS A 510 1.11 12.04 17.65
CA HIS A 510 1.33 11.48 16.33
C HIS A 510 0.00 11.27 15.57
N LEU A 511 -0.34 12.21 14.69
CA LEU A 511 -1.52 12.12 13.82
C LEU A 511 -1.27 12.78 12.47
N THR A 512 -1.63 12.06 11.41
CA THR A 512 -2.11 12.67 10.17
C THR A 512 -3.41 11.99 9.77
N MET A 513 -4.42 12.76 9.40
CA MET A 513 -5.72 12.24 8.98
C MET A 513 -6.22 13.07 7.81
N LYS A 514 -6.74 12.38 6.79
CA LYS A 514 -7.34 13.02 5.62
C LYS A 514 -8.38 12.13 5.01
N GLN A 515 -9.37 12.72 4.35
CA GLN A 515 -10.41 11.99 3.65
C GLN A 515 -10.18 12.03 2.14
N ASN A 516 -10.18 10.89 1.45
CA ASN A 516 -10.03 10.86 0.00
C ASN A 516 -11.36 11.15 -0.72
N ALA A 517 -11.33 11.28 -2.06
CA ALA A 517 -12.52 11.54 -2.87
C ALA A 517 -13.56 10.42 -2.80
N SER A 518 -13.15 9.17 -2.50
CA SER A 518 -14.06 8.05 -2.27
C SER A 518 -14.69 8.05 -0.87
N GLY A 519 -14.38 9.03 -0.02
CA GLY A 519 -14.93 9.21 1.32
C GLY A 519 -14.21 8.44 2.44
N SER A 520 -13.20 7.63 2.13
CA SER A 520 -12.41 6.91 3.12
C SER A 520 -11.43 7.83 3.84
N LEU A 521 -11.26 7.66 5.15
CA LEU A 521 -10.21 8.33 5.91
C LEU A 521 -8.92 7.52 5.84
N ILE A 522 -7.80 8.17 5.53
CA ILE A 522 -6.45 7.63 5.65
C ILE A 522 -5.84 8.25 6.91
N ILE A 523 -5.46 7.39 7.85
CA ILE A 523 -4.94 7.76 9.17
C ILE A 523 -3.49 7.25 9.27
N GLY A 524 -2.59 8.13 9.68
CA GLY A 524 -1.17 7.88 9.85
C GLY A 524 -0.61 8.83 10.89
N GLY A 525 0.62 9.30 10.69
CA GLY A 525 1.30 10.20 11.62
C GLY A 525 2.49 9.53 12.28
N ALA A 526 3.36 8.90 11.48
CA ALA A 526 4.62 8.30 11.93
C ALA A 526 4.53 7.29 13.10
N TRP A 527 3.41 6.59 13.22
CA TRP A 527 3.32 5.40 14.08
C TRP A 527 4.25 4.29 13.58
N PRO A 528 5.08 3.71 14.45
CA PRO A 528 6.09 2.75 14.06
C PRO A 528 5.47 1.41 13.65
N ALA A 529 6.20 0.70 12.82
CA ALA A 529 5.96 -0.69 12.47
C ALA A 529 7.21 -1.52 12.80
N ALA A 530 7.09 -2.84 12.71
CA ALA A 530 8.23 -3.74 12.82
C ALA A 530 8.84 -4.04 11.44
N THR A 531 10.10 -4.47 11.45
CA THR A 531 10.72 -5.13 10.30
C THR A 531 10.78 -6.62 10.62
N GLY A 532 9.98 -7.41 9.90
CA GLY A 532 9.93 -8.86 10.01
C GLY A 532 11.24 -9.53 9.57
N THR A 533 11.34 -10.84 9.81
CA THR A 533 12.58 -11.61 9.63
C THR A 533 13.11 -11.66 8.20
N SER A 534 12.26 -11.51 7.19
CA SER A 534 12.66 -11.42 5.78
C SER A 534 12.78 -9.98 5.27
N GLY A 535 12.76 -8.99 6.18
CA GLY A 535 12.85 -7.56 5.86
C GLY A 535 11.52 -6.89 5.48
N GLN A 536 10.38 -7.59 5.59
CA GLN A 536 9.03 -7.07 5.38
C GLN A 536 8.60 -6.09 6.48
N SER A 537 7.86 -5.05 6.11
CA SER A 537 7.27 -4.15 7.12
C SER A 537 6.01 -4.80 7.68
N GLU A 538 5.91 -4.89 8.99
CA GLU A 538 4.82 -5.54 9.72
C GLU A 538 4.15 -4.55 10.66
N ILE A 539 2.83 -4.51 10.66
CA ILE A 539 2.10 -3.61 11.56
C ILE A 539 2.24 -4.06 13.02
N LEU A 540 2.07 -3.11 13.93
CA LEU A 540 2.11 -3.35 15.37
C LEU A 540 0.72 -3.10 15.97
N PRO A 541 0.12 -4.06 16.71
CA PRO A 541 -1.18 -3.86 17.35
C PRO A 541 -1.24 -2.60 18.21
N GLU A 542 -0.23 -2.36 19.04
CA GLU A 542 -0.16 -1.19 19.92
C GLU A 542 -0.13 0.12 19.14
N SER A 543 0.53 0.14 17.98
CA SER A 543 0.59 1.32 17.14
C SER A 543 -0.75 1.54 16.44
N LEU A 544 -1.41 0.47 15.98
CA LEU A 544 -2.76 0.54 15.42
C LEU A 544 -3.75 1.13 16.45
N GLU A 545 -3.75 0.58 17.66
CA GLU A 545 -4.62 0.99 18.77
C GLU A 545 -4.42 2.46 19.15
N GLY A 546 -3.16 2.88 19.29
CA GLY A 546 -2.80 4.25 19.66
C GLY A 546 -3.15 5.27 18.59
N ASN A 547 -2.87 4.98 17.31
CA ASN A 547 -3.19 5.88 16.21
C ASN A 547 -4.71 6.10 16.08
N LEU A 548 -5.47 5.01 16.21
CA LEU A 548 -6.93 5.05 16.22
C LEU A 548 -7.49 5.83 17.41
N TRP A 549 -6.85 5.74 18.58
CA TRP A 549 -7.21 6.56 19.73
C TRP A 549 -6.98 8.04 19.46
N VAL A 550 -5.83 8.45 18.92
CA VAL A 550 -5.55 9.88 18.64
C VAL A 550 -6.54 10.41 17.60
N ALA A 551 -6.85 9.63 16.57
CA ALA A 551 -7.85 10.00 15.56
C ALA A 551 -9.26 10.19 16.17
N ALA A 552 -9.71 9.24 17.00
CA ALA A 552 -11.01 9.32 17.67
C ALA A 552 -11.05 10.42 18.74
N HIS A 553 -9.94 10.71 19.41
CA HIS A 553 -9.84 11.81 20.36
C HIS A 553 -9.97 13.17 19.65
N THR A 554 -9.34 13.30 18.49
CA THR A 554 -9.32 14.55 17.70
C THR A 554 -10.66 14.81 16.99
N VAL A 555 -11.28 13.77 16.41
CA VAL A 555 -12.58 13.85 15.71
C VAL A 555 -13.50 12.73 16.20
N PRO A 556 -14.26 12.91 17.29
CA PRO A 556 -15.01 11.83 17.96
C PRO A 556 -15.93 11.00 17.07
N GLN A 557 -16.51 11.60 16.03
CA GLN A 557 -17.41 10.91 15.10
C GLN A 557 -16.72 9.76 14.34
N VAL A 558 -15.39 9.81 14.15
CA VAL A 558 -14.67 8.75 13.43
C VAL A 558 -14.64 7.42 14.19
N ALA A 559 -14.89 7.41 15.50
CA ALA A 559 -14.91 6.20 16.33
C ALA A 559 -15.89 5.12 15.82
N SER A 560 -16.97 5.54 15.14
CA SER A 560 -17.98 4.64 14.56
C SER A 560 -17.55 4.00 13.23
N LEU A 561 -16.55 4.57 12.57
CA LEU A 561 -16.11 4.12 11.25
C LEU A 561 -15.38 2.79 11.33
N GLN A 562 -15.52 2.00 10.28
CA GLN A 562 -14.93 0.67 10.20
C GLN A 562 -13.53 0.78 9.60
N VAL A 563 -12.51 0.30 10.31
CA VAL A 563 -11.17 0.07 9.76
C VAL A 563 -11.26 -1.09 8.76
N ILE A 564 -10.91 -0.85 7.50
CA ILE A 564 -11.01 -1.88 6.44
C ILE A 564 -9.66 -2.54 6.11
N ARG A 565 -8.57 -1.79 6.28
CA ARG A 565 -7.19 -2.29 6.15
C ARG A 565 -6.23 -1.37 6.90
N SER A 566 -5.12 -1.95 7.31
CA SER A 566 -3.91 -1.29 7.78
C SER A 566 -2.72 -1.95 7.10
N TRP A 567 -1.67 -1.18 6.88
CA TRP A 567 -0.44 -1.68 6.28
C TRP A 567 0.75 -0.93 6.85
N ALA A 568 1.93 -1.54 6.75
CA ALA A 568 3.19 -0.90 7.03
C ALA A 568 3.97 -0.67 5.74
N ALA A 569 4.76 0.39 5.68
CA ALA A 569 5.63 0.71 4.57
C ALA A 569 6.96 1.25 5.11
N MET A 570 8.04 0.97 4.39
CA MET A 570 9.35 1.46 4.76
C MET A 570 9.41 2.99 4.60
N ASN A 571 9.66 3.73 5.67
CA ASN A 571 10.04 5.14 5.59
C ASN A 571 11.55 5.28 5.43
N ILE A 572 11.97 6.48 5.01
CA ILE A 572 13.37 6.87 4.93
C ILE A 572 13.68 7.68 6.18
N ASP A 573 14.70 7.27 6.92
CA ASP A 573 15.22 8.00 8.07
C ASP A 573 16.62 8.52 7.81
N ILE A 574 16.85 9.79 8.19
CA ILE A 574 18.09 10.55 7.97
C ILE A 574 18.28 11.46 9.20
N ASP A 575 18.03 12.76 9.05
CA ASP A 575 18.11 13.79 10.10
C ASP A 575 16.89 14.73 10.02
N GLY A 576 15.76 14.24 9.51
CA GLY A 576 14.55 15.03 9.24
C GLY A 576 14.59 15.86 7.96
N ALA A 577 15.71 15.88 7.23
CA ALA A 577 15.85 16.60 5.97
C ALA A 577 16.22 15.65 4.80
N PRO A 578 15.99 16.05 3.54
CA PRO A 578 16.45 15.25 2.40
C PRO A 578 17.98 15.17 2.33
N LEU A 579 18.49 14.15 1.65
CA LEU A 579 19.87 14.02 1.24
C LEU A 579 19.92 14.01 -0.29
N ILE A 580 20.63 14.95 -0.90
CA ILE A 580 20.75 15.08 -2.36
C ILE A 580 22.13 15.56 -2.79
N GLY A 581 22.68 14.96 -3.84
CA GLY A 581 23.89 15.45 -4.51
C GLY A 581 24.96 14.39 -4.75
N PRO A 582 26.14 14.80 -5.24
CA PRO A 582 27.26 13.89 -5.50
C PRO A 582 27.71 13.16 -4.23
N LEU A 583 28.13 11.90 -4.39
CA LEU A 583 28.73 11.12 -3.31
C LEU A 583 30.23 11.44 -3.21
N PRO A 584 30.72 12.01 -2.08
CA PRO A 584 32.13 12.37 -1.94
C PRO A 584 33.06 11.16 -2.13
N GLY A 585 34.08 11.30 -2.98
CA GLY A 585 35.04 10.24 -3.30
C GLY A 585 34.63 9.30 -4.45
N PHE A 586 33.45 9.50 -5.05
CA PHE A 586 32.93 8.65 -6.12
C PHE A 586 32.41 9.48 -7.30
N ASP A 587 33.23 9.63 -8.35
CA ASP A 587 32.85 10.36 -9.56
C ASP A 587 31.62 9.73 -10.23
N GLY A 588 30.68 10.53 -10.70
CA GLY A 588 29.50 10.03 -11.41
C GLY A 588 28.44 9.37 -10.52
N ILE A 589 28.64 9.28 -9.20
CA ILE A 589 27.62 8.78 -8.26
C ILE A 589 26.87 9.96 -7.63
N THR A 590 25.55 9.97 -7.78
CA THR A 590 24.64 10.94 -7.14
C THR A 590 23.66 10.20 -6.24
N VAL A 591 23.34 10.77 -5.08
CA VAL A 591 22.36 10.21 -4.13
C VAL A 591 21.14 11.13 -4.06
N ALA A 592 19.95 10.56 -3.96
CA ALA A 592 18.73 11.30 -3.61
C ALA A 592 17.82 10.47 -2.71
N ALA A 593 17.58 10.96 -1.50
CA ALA A 593 16.68 10.37 -0.52
C ALA A 593 15.97 11.49 0.25
N THR A 594 14.72 11.27 0.66
CA THR A 594 13.86 12.38 1.11
C THR A 594 13.09 12.04 2.38
N ALA A 595 13.33 12.77 3.46
CA ALA A 595 12.34 12.95 4.55
C ALA A 595 11.18 13.81 4.01
N ASN A 596 9.92 13.55 4.39
CA ASN A 596 8.71 14.09 3.72
C ASN A 596 8.57 13.70 2.23
N GLY A 597 9.00 12.47 1.92
CA GLY A 597 9.45 12.10 0.58
C GLY A 597 8.45 12.13 -0.56
N TYR A 598 7.14 12.00 -0.30
CA TYR A 598 6.17 12.06 -1.39
C TYR A 598 5.93 13.49 -1.89
N THR A 599 5.93 14.47 -0.98
CA THR A 599 5.79 15.89 -1.36
C THR A 599 6.96 16.33 -2.22
N LEU A 600 8.19 16.04 -1.79
CA LEU A 600 9.43 16.46 -2.45
C LEU A 600 9.88 15.56 -3.61
N GLY A 601 9.28 14.37 -3.76
CA GLY A 601 9.73 13.31 -4.66
C GLY A 601 10.07 13.77 -6.08
N PRO A 602 9.15 14.45 -6.80
CA PRO A 602 9.41 14.89 -8.17
C PRO A 602 10.52 15.93 -8.28
N LEU A 603 10.54 16.91 -7.37
CA LEU A 603 11.58 17.92 -7.36
C LEU A 603 12.94 17.27 -7.11
N MET A 604 13.05 16.41 -6.12
CA MET A 604 14.32 15.75 -5.77
C MET A 604 14.81 14.83 -6.89
N GLY A 605 13.90 14.13 -7.57
CA GLY A 605 14.24 13.35 -8.76
C GLY A 605 14.76 14.23 -9.90
N ARG A 606 14.07 15.33 -10.21
CA ARG A 606 14.46 16.29 -11.26
C ARG A 606 15.84 16.91 -11.00
N GLU A 607 16.04 17.43 -9.80
CA GLU A 607 17.28 18.15 -9.44
C GLU A 607 18.46 17.17 -9.31
N ALA A 608 18.25 15.96 -8.80
CA ALA A 608 19.30 14.95 -8.72
C ALA A 608 19.69 14.42 -10.11
N ALA A 609 18.73 14.23 -11.02
CA ALA A 609 19.02 13.89 -12.41
C ALA A 609 19.85 15.00 -13.09
N ALA A 610 19.46 16.27 -12.92
CA ALA A 610 20.20 17.40 -13.45
C ALA A 610 21.63 17.47 -12.87
N ALA A 611 21.80 17.21 -11.56
CA ALA A 611 23.10 17.16 -10.91
C ALA A 611 23.96 15.99 -11.41
N ALA A 612 23.37 14.81 -11.61
CA ALA A 612 24.09 13.64 -12.14
C ALA A 612 24.61 13.91 -13.57
N LEU A 613 23.80 14.53 -14.43
CA LEU A 613 24.18 14.80 -15.81
C LEU A 613 25.20 15.95 -15.94
N SER A 614 25.06 17.02 -15.14
CA SER A 614 25.87 18.23 -15.25
C SER A 614 27.08 18.29 -14.29
N GLY A 615 27.09 17.47 -13.25
CA GLY A 615 28.05 17.52 -12.15
C GLY A 615 27.84 18.70 -11.19
N ARG A 616 26.74 19.46 -11.30
CA ARG A 616 26.46 20.64 -10.47
C ARG A 616 25.11 20.52 -9.77
N LEU A 617 25.11 20.69 -8.44
CA LEU A 617 23.90 20.76 -7.64
C LEU A 617 23.40 22.21 -7.56
N ARG A 618 22.08 22.41 -7.50
CA ARG A 618 21.46 23.71 -7.27
C ARG A 618 21.94 24.30 -5.93
N GLN A 619 22.28 25.58 -5.89
CA GLN A 619 22.95 26.20 -4.74
C GLN A 619 22.15 26.10 -3.42
N ASP A 620 20.84 26.31 -3.47
CA ASP A 620 19.96 26.18 -2.30
C ASP A 620 19.86 24.73 -1.78
N LEU A 621 20.22 23.74 -2.61
CA LEU A 621 20.26 22.32 -2.26
C LEU A 621 21.59 21.86 -1.66
N GLU A 622 22.66 22.67 -1.72
CA GLU A 622 23.99 22.29 -1.19
C GLU A 622 23.95 21.94 0.31
N ALA A 623 23.07 22.61 1.06
CA ALA A 623 22.86 22.33 2.48
C ALA A 623 22.25 20.95 2.77
N PHE A 624 21.67 20.32 1.75
CA PHE A 624 21.13 18.97 1.81
C PHE A 624 22.09 17.91 1.25
N SER A 625 23.34 18.27 0.96
CA SER A 625 24.34 17.31 0.46
C SER A 625 24.98 16.48 1.58
N MET A 626 25.79 15.50 1.18
CA MET A 626 26.53 14.61 2.08
C MET A 626 27.54 15.34 2.96
N THR A 627 27.99 16.54 2.58
CA THR A 627 29.03 17.28 3.31
C THR A 627 28.60 17.69 4.71
N ARG A 628 27.30 17.72 5.02
CA ARG A 628 26.81 18.03 6.38
C ARG A 628 27.02 16.91 7.39
N PHE A 629 27.35 15.70 6.92
CA PHE A 629 27.59 14.52 7.78
C PHE A 629 29.07 14.17 7.92
N THR A 630 29.96 14.97 7.32
CA THR A 630 31.40 14.73 7.26
C THR A 630 32.19 15.74 8.06
#